data_AF-A0A318IG86-F1
#
_entry.id   AF-A0A318IG86-F1
#
_cell.length_a   1.000
_cell.length_b   1.000
_cell.length_c   1.000
_cell.angle_alpha   90.00
_cell.angle_beta   90.00
_cell.angle_gamma   90.00
#
_symmetry.space_group_name_H-M   'P 1'
#
loop_
_entity.id
_entity.type
_entity.pdbx_description
1 polymer ?
#
loop_
_entity_poly.entity_id
_entity_poly.type
_entity_poly.pdbx_seq_one_letter_code
_entity_poly.pdbx_strand_id
1 'polypeptide(L)' 'MEMKSKYNIGDILYSIDNLKIVKIEVSSISIVTTKEYTHVYYHRDGGYRCFSEQEVFGSEAELIAYLKRAEDGENSEC' A
#
# COMPACT_ATOMS: atom_id res chain seq x y z
N MET A 1 10.98 -16.29 11.96
CA MET A 1 10.85 -15.03 11.20
C MET A 1 9.68 -14.28 11.80
N GLU A 2 9.86 -13.01 12.17
CA GLU A 2 8.78 -12.19 12.69
C GLU A 2 8.10 -11.48 11.49
N MET A 3 6.78 -11.58 11.38
CA MET A 3 6.00 -10.93 10.33
C MET A 3 5.36 -9.67 10.90
N LYS A 4 5.67 -8.51 10.32
CA LYS A 4 5.15 -7.22 10.73
C LYS A 4 4.67 -6.44 9.52
N SER A 5 3.51 -5.84 9.62
CA SER A 5 3.02 -4.81 8.70
C SER A 5 3.61 -3.46 9.08
N LYS A 6 3.76 -2.57 8.10
CA LYS A 6 4.17 -1.18 8.28
C LYS A 6 3.08 -0.34 8.96
N TYR A 7 1.82 -0.62 8.65
CA TYR A 7 0.64 0.09 9.14
C TYR A 7 -0.30 -0.86 9.88
N ASN A 8 -1.24 -0.29 10.63
CA ASN A 8 -2.14 -0.98 11.55
C ASN A 8 -3.60 -0.81 11.15
N ILE A 9 -4.48 -1.61 11.76
CA ILE A 9 -5.93 -1.44 11.66
C ILE A 9 -6.31 -0.06 12.24
N GLY A 10 -7.16 0.67 11.51
CA GLY A 10 -7.58 2.04 11.83
C GLY A 10 -6.67 3.14 11.25
N ASP A 11 -5.50 2.80 10.72
CA ASP A 11 -4.65 3.79 10.06
C ASP A 11 -5.31 4.28 8.77
N ILE A 12 -5.05 5.56 8.45
CA ILE A 12 -5.48 6.17 7.19
C ILE A 12 -4.31 6.15 6.21
N LEU A 13 -4.51 5.44 5.11
CA LEU A 13 -3.54 5.28 4.03
C LEU A 13 -4.05 5.89 2.73
N TYR A 14 -3.13 6.16 1.81
CA TYR A 14 -3.41 6.72 0.49
C TYR A 14 -2.80 5.83 -0.59
N SER A 15 -3.56 5.61 -1.67
CA SER A 15 -3.13 4.80 -2.81
C SER A 15 -3.78 5.30 -4.10
N ILE A 16 -3.49 4.65 -5.22
CA ILE A 16 -4.13 4.90 -6.52
C ILE A 16 -5.06 3.75 -6.88
N ASP A 17 -6.32 4.07 -7.13
CA ASP A 17 -7.34 3.15 -7.64
C ASP A 17 -8.05 3.83 -8.81
N ASN A 18 -8.11 3.17 -9.97
CA ASN A 18 -8.71 3.71 -11.20
C ASN A 18 -8.26 5.15 -11.54
N LEU A 19 -6.95 5.39 -11.50
CA LEU A 19 -6.30 6.69 -11.78
C LEU A 19 -6.70 7.83 -10.81
N LYS A 20 -7.26 7.50 -9.65
CA LYS A 20 -7.60 8.46 -8.61
C LYS A 20 -6.89 8.14 -7.31
N ILE A 21 -6.50 9.18 -6.58
CA ILE A 21 -6.07 9.03 -5.19
C ILE A 21 -7.28 8.58 -4.39
N VAL A 22 -7.11 7.48 -3.65
CA VAL A 22 -8.10 6.97 -2.71
C VAL A 22 -7.53 6.98 -1.31
N LYS A 23 -8.40 7.34 -0.36
CA LYS A 23 -8.15 7.24 1.07
C LYS A 23 -8.72 5.92 1.58
N ILE A 24 -7.88 5.18 2.31
CA ILE A 24 -8.18 3.85 2.83
C ILE A 24 -8.07 3.92 4.35
N GLU A 25 -9.15 3.68 5.06
CA GLU A 25 -9.08 3.33 6.47
C GLU A 25 -8.91 1.82 6.58
N VAL A 26 -7.83 1.37 7.22
CA VAL A 26 -7.48 -0.06 7.26
C VAL A 26 -8.47 -0.79 8.15
N SER A 27 -9.30 -1.65 7.56
CA SER A 27 -10.28 -2.47 8.29
C SER A 27 -9.71 -3.84 8.67
N SER A 28 -8.83 -4.39 7.83
CA SER A 28 -8.13 -5.65 8.10
C SER A 28 -6.80 -5.72 7.35
N ILE A 29 -5.92 -6.61 7.81
CA ILE A 29 -4.59 -6.84 7.26
C ILE A 29 -4.46 -8.33 6.93
N SER A 30 -3.93 -8.65 5.75
CA SER A 30 -3.59 -10.01 5.35
C SER A 30 -2.10 -10.12 5.08
N ILE A 31 -1.47 -11.16 5.63
CA ILE A 31 -0.06 -11.46 5.39
C ILE A 31 0.01 -12.82 4.69
N VAL A 32 0.56 -12.83 3.48
CA VAL A 32 0.78 -14.05 2.68
C VAL A 32 2.27 -14.33 2.67
N THR A 33 2.66 -15.54 3.07
CA THR A 33 4.07 -15.94 3.11
C THR A 33 4.26 -17.26 2.40
N THR A 34 5.31 -17.30 1.56
CA THR A 34 5.83 -18.51 0.94
C THR A 34 7.29 -18.71 1.35
N LYS A 35 8.00 -19.65 0.72
CA LYS A 35 9.45 -19.81 0.95
C LYS A 35 10.25 -18.68 0.33
N GLU A 36 9.70 -18.03 -0.69
CA GLU A 36 10.37 -17.05 -1.55
C GLU A 36 10.05 -15.61 -1.13
N TYR A 37 8.85 -15.35 -0.58
CA TYR A 37 8.42 -13.99 -0.30
C TYR A 37 7.43 -13.88 0.86
N THR A 38 7.27 -12.65 1.34
CA THR A 38 6.22 -12.21 2.27
C THR A 38 5.57 -10.96 1.69
N HIS A 39 4.26 -10.99 1.53
CA HIS A 39 3.47 -9.83 1.10
C HIS A 39 2.45 -9.46 2.17
N VAL A 40 2.31 -8.16 2.39
CA VAL A 40 1.32 -7.57 3.29
C VAL A 40 0.30 -6.81 2.45
N TYR A 41 -0.98 -7.04 2.74
CA TYR A 41 -2.10 -6.41 2.07
C TYR A 41 -3.02 -5.74 3.07
N TYR A 42 -3.50 -4.56 2.70
CA TYR A 42 -4.43 -3.74 3.46
C TYR A 42 -5.80 -3.75 2.80
N HIS A 43 -6.84 -3.89 3.61
CA HIS A 43 -8.23 -3.92 3.15
C HIS A 43 -8.98 -2.70 3.69
N ARG A 44 -9.90 -2.18 2.87
CA ARG A 44 -10.89 -1.18 3.30
C ARG A 44 -12.19 -1.87 3.67
N ASP A 45 -12.97 -1.26 4.56
CA ASP A 45 -14.29 -1.81 4.88
C ASP A 45 -15.21 -1.84 3.66
N GLY A 46 -15.98 -2.93 3.52
CA GLY A 46 -16.87 -3.18 2.37
C GLY A 46 -16.19 -3.25 1.00
N GLY A 47 -14.86 -3.26 0.91
CA GLY A 47 -14.11 -3.30 -0.34
C GLY A 47 -13.71 -4.72 -0.74
N TYR A 48 -13.94 -5.09 -2.00
CA TYR A 48 -13.42 -6.34 -2.58
C TYR A 48 -11.94 -6.26 -2.97
N ARG A 49 -11.40 -5.04 -3.10
CA ARG A 49 -10.00 -4.78 -3.48
C ARG A 49 -9.14 -4.63 -2.23
N CYS A 50 -7.99 -5.29 -2.23
CA CYS A 50 -6.90 -5.07 -1.30
C CYS A 50 -5.79 -4.23 -1.94
N PHE A 51 -4.95 -3.64 -1.11
CA PHE A 51 -3.82 -2.80 -1.53
C PHE A 51 -2.52 -3.37 -0.97
N SER A 52 -1.51 -3.54 -1.83
CA SER A 52 -0.19 -4.01 -1.41
C SER A 52 0.47 -2.96 -0.50
N GLU A 53 1.25 -3.40 0.49
CA GLU A 53 2.03 -2.50 1.36
C GLU A 53 2.99 -1.59 0.59
N GLN A 54 3.44 -2.04 -0.57
CA GLN A 54 4.31 -1.27 -1.46
C GLN A 54 3.57 -0.15 -2.21
N GLU A 55 2.24 -0.20 -2.27
CA GLU A 55 1.40 0.72 -3.05
C GLU A 55 0.59 1.68 -2.17
N VAL A 56 0.85 1.69 -0.85
CA VAL A 56 0.13 2.53 0.12
C VAL A 56 1.08 3.43 0.90
N PHE A 57 0.61 4.65 1.14
CA PHE A 57 1.40 5.73 1.73
C PHE A 57 0.67 6.31 2.95
N GLY A 58 1.41 6.79 3.94
CA GLY A 58 0.83 7.38 5.16
C GLY A 58 0.23 8.77 4.92
N SER A 59 0.55 9.40 3.80
CA SER A 59 -0.02 10.69 3.39
C SER A 59 -0.14 10.82 1.87
N GLU A 60 -1.02 11.71 1.41
CA GLU A 60 -1.11 12.07 -0.02
C GLU A 60 0.21 12.69 -0.52
N ALA A 61 0.90 13.46 0.31
CA ALA A 61 2.17 14.08 -0.06
C ALA A 61 3.25 13.03 -0.37
N GLU A 62 3.33 11.97 0.43
CA GLU A 62 4.24 10.84 0.19
C GLU A 62 3.91 10.12 -1.12
N LEU A 63 2.62 9.87 -1.40
CA LEU A 63 2.17 9.27 -2.65
C LEU A 63 2.54 10.15 -3.86
N ILE A 64 2.26 11.46 -3.80
CA ILE A 64 2.59 12.40 -4.88
C ILE A 64 4.10 12.44 -5.10
N ALA A 65 4.90 12.46 -4.04
CA ALA A 65 6.36 12.43 -4.15
C ALA A 65 6.87 11.12 -4.76
N TYR A 66 6.20 9.99 -4.49
CA TYR A 66 6.51 8.72 -5.14
C TYR A 66 6.19 8.75 -6.65
N LEU A 67 5.02 9.26 -7.03
CA LEU A 67 4.60 9.36 -8.43
C LEU A 67 5.53 10.27 -9.25
N LYS A 68 5.92 11.42 -8.71
CA LYS A 68 6.85 12.34 -9.38
C LYS A 68 8.21 11.70 -9.66
N ARG A 69 8.77 10.98 -8.68
CA ARG A 69 10.03 10.23 -8.87
C ARG A 69 9.93 9.14 -9.93
N ALA A 70 8.76 8.53 -10.07
CA ALA A 70 8.52 7.57 -11.14
C ALA A 70 8.49 8.23 -12.53
N GLU A 71 7.90 9.43 -12.65
CA GLU A 71 7.93 10.22 -13.88
C GLU A 71 9.35 10.67 -14.26
N ASP A 72 10.19 10.98 -13.26
CA ASP A 72 11.59 11.37 -13.43
C ASP A 72 12.53 10.17 -13.73
N GLY A 73 11.98 8.94 -13.79
CA GLY A 73 12.71 7.72 -14.17
C GLY A 73 13.46 7.03 -13.03
N GLU A 74 13.39 7.53 -11.80
CA GLU A 74 14.17 7.04 -10.65
C GLU A 74 13.64 5.72 -10.05
N ASN A 75 12.40 5.32 -10.35
CA ASN A 75 11.79 4.08 -9.85
C ASN A 75 11.87 2.90 -10.85
N SER A 76 12.76 2.96 -11.85
CA SER A 76 12.93 1.93 -12.88
C SER A 76 13.83 0.76 -12.44
N GLU A 77 13.55 0.14 -11.29
CA GLU A 77 14.17 -1.15 -10.94
C GLU A 77 13.06 -2.16 -10.61
N CYS A 78 12.78 -3.02 -11.60
CA CYS A 78 12.04 -4.27 -11.45
C CYS A 78 13.02 -5.42 -11.20
#